data_AF-A0A0C9SBH3-F1
#
_entry.id   AF-A0A0C9SBH3-F1
#
_cell.length_a   1.000
_cell.length_b   1.000
_cell.length_c   1.000
_cell.angle_alpha   90.00
_cell.angle_beta   90.00
_cell.angle_gamma   90.00
#
_symmetry.space_group_name_H-M   'P 1'
#
loop_
_entity.id
_entity.type
_entity.pdbx_description
1 polymer ?
#
loop_
_entity_poly.entity_id
_entity_poly.type
_entity_poly.pdbx_seq_one_letter_code
_entity_poly.pdbx_strand_id
1 'polypeptide(L)'
;PIYQPGLPRSLNFGAIGTRIAQEMARAFGREGIYQTTEGEKMELLKHFNKSEFDTKLQCFITQYGNISLRLSEIPVRINGKRTLEQNLADNVGLRMAYNAYWKLLEEDCDNNDTRLDGLDKFSGKQLFFLANAMQLCKLWNEDELLKKIAFLSSSPPKYRINVARKKLGRIFCCIQLHQKFSENMRNVVNNLPQYARNRRLAKCITSAGPALPTSTYKIQ
;
A
#
# COMPACT_ATOMS: atom_id res chain seq x y z
N PRO A 1 14.42 -10.81 0.37
CA PRO A 1 14.13 -9.37 0.60
C PRO A 1 12.65 -8.97 0.36
N ILE A 2 11.69 -9.84 0.72
CA ILE A 2 10.25 -9.51 0.73
C ILE A 2 9.65 -9.95 2.07
N TYR A 3 9.94 -11.18 2.50
CA TYR A 3 9.68 -11.67 3.86
C TYR A 3 10.85 -12.52 4.31
N GLN A 4 11.22 -12.45 5.59
CA GLN A 4 12.19 -13.34 6.21
C GLN A 4 11.87 -13.50 7.71
N PRO A 5 11.70 -14.74 8.20
CA PRO A 5 11.59 -15.01 9.63
C PRO A 5 12.83 -14.54 10.39
N GLY A 6 12.64 -14.06 11.63
CA GLY A 6 13.74 -13.59 12.48
C GLY A 6 14.24 -12.17 12.21
N LEU A 7 13.84 -11.54 11.10
CA LEU A 7 14.09 -10.10 10.91
C LEU A 7 13.17 -9.24 11.78
N PRO A 8 13.59 -8.01 12.14
CA PRO A 8 12.72 -7.01 12.73
C PRO A 8 11.40 -6.88 11.98
N ARG A 9 10.29 -6.84 12.74
CA ARG A 9 8.93 -6.79 12.19
C ARG A 9 8.74 -5.60 11.25
N SER A 10 9.38 -4.47 11.56
CA SER A 10 9.46 -3.28 10.71
C SER A 10 9.84 -3.59 9.26
N LEU A 11 10.82 -4.47 9.04
CA LEU A 11 11.28 -4.84 7.70
C LEU A 11 10.24 -5.68 6.96
N ASN A 12 9.63 -6.66 7.64
CA ASN A 12 8.58 -7.50 7.06
C ASN A 12 7.33 -6.68 6.73
N PHE A 13 6.88 -5.80 7.63
CA PHE A 13 5.74 -4.93 7.39
C PHE A 13 6.03 -3.89 6.30
N GLY A 14 7.23 -3.29 6.31
CA GLY A 14 7.66 -2.35 5.29
C GLY A 14 7.77 -2.98 3.89
N ALA A 15 8.19 -4.25 3.83
CA ALA A 15 8.34 -5.00 2.60
C ALA A 15 7.05 -5.74 2.18
N ILE A 16 6.83 -6.98 2.67
CA ILE A 16 5.66 -7.77 2.26
C ILE A 16 4.35 -7.14 2.71
N GLY A 17 4.30 -6.53 3.91
CA GLY A 17 3.09 -5.87 4.41
C GLY A 17 2.61 -4.77 3.47
N THR A 18 3.52 -3.90 2.99
CA THR A 18 3.19 -2.87 2.00
C THR A 18 2.72 -3.45 0.68
N ARG A 19 3.30 -4.55 0.18
CA ARG A 19 2.84 -5.20 -1.06
C ARG A 19 1.44 -5.76 -0.93
N ILE A 20 1.15 -6.47 0.15
CA ILE A 20 -0.20 -6.99 0.42
C ILE A 20 -1.21 -5.84 0.45
N ALA A 21 -0.88 -4.78 1.18
CA ALA A 21 -1.73 -3.61 1.28
C ALA A 21 -1.90 -2.85 -0.05
N GLN A 22 -0.89 -2.84 -0.92
CA GLN A 22 -1.01 -2.31 -2.29
C GLN A 22 -2.00 -3.13 -3.13
N GLU A 23 -1.95 -4.46 -3.08
CA GLU A 23 -2.92 -5.30 -3.80
C GLU A 23 -4.35 -5.08 -3.27
N MET A 24 -4.52 -4.98 -1.95
CA MET A 24 -5.81 -4.63 -1.35
C MET A 24 -6.28 -3.26 -1.85
N ALA A 25 -5.41 -2.25 -1.85
CA ALA A 25 -5.75 -0.92 -2.31
C ALA A 25 -6.13 -0.89 -3.81
N ARG A 26 -5.50 -1.73 -4.65
CA ARG A 26 -5.88 -1.88 -6.07
C ARG A 26 -7.29 -2.45 -6.24
N ALA A 27 -7.68 -3.42 -5.41
CA ALA A 27 -9.01 -4.01 -5.47
C ALA A 27 -10.13 -2.97 -5.24
N PHE A 28 -9.86 -1.94 -4.43
CA PHE A 28 -10.77 -0.81 -4.18
C PHE A 28 -10.39 0.46 -4.97
N GLY A 29 -9.47 0.35 -5.93
CA GLY A 29 -9.12 1.43 -6.86
C GLY A 29 -10.25 1.68 -7.86
N ARG A 30 -10.07 2.67 -8.73
CA ARG A 30 -11.07 3.00 -9.75
C ARG A 30 -11.31 1.77 -10.61
N GLU A 31 -10.26 1.17 -11.15
CA GLU A 31 -10.36 0.00 -12.04
C GLU A 31 -10.91 -1.22 -11.31
N GLY A 32 -10.49 -1.46 -10.06
CA GLY A 32 -10.99 -2.56 -9.23
C GLY A 32 -12.50 -2.50 -9.05
N ILE A 33 -13.03 -1.33 -8.66
CA ILE A 33 -14.48 -1.11 -8.51
C ILE A 33 -15.22 -1.33 -9.84
N TYR A 34 -14.71 -0.81 -10.95
CA TYR A 34 -15.35 -1.00 -12.27
C TYR A 34 -15.26 -2.44 -12.80
N GLN A 35 -14.33 -3.26 -12.30
CA GLN A 35 -14.19 -4.67 -12.65
C GLN A 35 -15.02 -5.62 -11.77
N THR A 36 -15.59 -5.16 -10.65
CA THR A 36 -16.51 -5.96 -9.84
C THR A 36 -17.85 -6.21 -10.53
N THR A 37 -18.53 -7.29 -10.15
CA THR A 37 -19.87 -7.58 -10.68
C THR A 37 -20.85 -6.48 -10.30
N GLU A 38 -21.86 -6.20 -11.12
CA GLU A 38 -22.74 -5.03 -10.90
C GLU A 38 -23.42 -5.04 -9.51
N GLY A 39 -23.71 -6.23 -8.96
CA GLY A 39 -24.23 -6.40 -7.60
C GLY A 39 -23.23 -6.01 -6.51
N GLU A 40 -21.98 -6.46 -6.60
CA GLU A 40 -20.91 -6.10 -5.66
C GLU A 40 -20.51 -4.63 -5.78
N LYS A 41 -20.51 -4.09 -7.01
CA LYS A 41 -20.25 -2.69 -7.31
C LYS A 41 -21.32 -1.79 -6.68
N MET A 42 -22.60 -2.13 -6.82
CA MET A 42 -23.67 -1.38 -6.16
C MET A 42 -23.52 -1.42 -4.64
N GLU A 43 -23.16 -2.57 -4.06
CA GLU A 43 -23.00 -2.71 -2.61
C GLU A 43 -21.79 -1.92 -2.07
N LEU A 44 -20.65 -1.99 -2.76
CA LEU A 44 -19.48 -1.16 -2.45
C LEU A 44 -19.86 0.32 -2.55
N LEU A 45 -20.45 0.73 -3.67
CA LEU A 45 -20.79 2.13 -3.95
C LEU A 45 -21.87 2.71 -3.03
N LYS A 46 -22.76 1.89 -2.44
CA LYS A 46 -23.76 2.36 -1.44
C LYS A 46 -23.11 3.07 -0.25
N HIS A 47 -21.92 2.65 0.15
CA HIS A 47 -21.17 3.25 1.25
C HIS A 47 -20.09 4.25 0.79
N PHE A 48 -19.95 4.47 -0.52
CA PHE A 48 -19.01 5.43 -1.08
C PHE A 48 -19.74 6.67 -1.61
N ASN A 49 -19.38 7.84 -1.08
CA ASN A 49 -19.74 9.08 -1.75
C ASN A 49 -18.88 9.20 -3.02
N LYS A 50 -19.47 8.90 -4.18
CA LYS A 50 -18.79 8.94 -5.49
C LYS A 50 -18.13 10.29 -5.76
N SER A 51 -18.81 11.39 -5.44
CA SER A 51 -18.27 12.74 -5.65
C SER A 51 -17.02 12.99 -4.80
N GLU A 52 -17.05 12.52 -3.55
CA GLU A 52 -15.89 12.60 -2.66
C GLU A 52 -14.74 11.73 -3.19
N PHE A 53 -15.02 10.51 -3.63
CA PHE A 53 -14.04 9.60 -4.21
C PHE A 53 -13.37 10.20 -5.45
N ASP A 54 -14.16 10.71 -6.40
CA ASP A 54 -13.68 11.34 -7.62
C ASP A 54 -12.82 12.58 -7.31
N THR A 55 -13.20 13.36 -6.30
CA THR A 55 -12.41 14.51 -5.82
C THR A 55 -11.04 14.06 -5.30
N LYS A 56 -10.98 12.96 -4.54
CA LYS A 56 -9.71 12.41 -4.03
C LYS A 56 -8.85 11.82 -5.16
N LEU A 57 -9.46 11.15 -6.14
CA LEU A 57 -8.74 10.69 -7.34
C LEU A 57 -8.13 11.87 -8.11
N GLN A 58 -8.88 12.96 -8.28
CA GLN A 58 -8.39 14.15 -8.95
C GLN A 58 -7.19 14.76 -8.23
N CYS A 59 -7.16 14.70 -6.89
CA CYS A 59 -5.99 15.12 -6.12
C CYS A 59 -4.73 14.32 -6.50
N PHE A 60 -4.83 12.99 -6.62
CA PHE A 60 -3.70 12.16 -7.05
C PHE A 60 -3.25 12.49 -8.48
N ILE A 61 -4.21 12.70 -9.39
CA ILE A 61 -3.91 13.10 -10.77
C ILE A 61 -3.11 14.40 -10.79
N THR A 62 -3.58 15.44 -10.09
CA THR A 62 -2.90 16.74 -10.04
C THR A 62 -1.55 16.64 -9.32
N GLN A 63 -1.48 15.93 -8.20
CA GLN A 63 -0.27 15.81 -7.40
C GLN A 63 0.88 15.18 -8.20
N TYR A 64 0.62 14.07 -8.89
CA TYR A 64 1.64 13.41 -9.69
C TYR A 64 1.84 14.12 -11.04
N GLY A 65 0.79 14.71 -11.62
CA GLY A 65 0.86 15.50 -12.84
C GLY A 65 1.74 16.75 -12.74
N ASN A 66 1.87 17.30 -11.53
CA ASN A 66 2.73 18.46 -11.27
C ASN A 66 4.22 18.11 -11.13
N ILE A 67 4.60 16.83 -11.17
CA ILE A 67 5.99 16.40 -11.12
C ILE A 67 6.61 16.56 -12.51
N SER A 68 7.57 17.48 -12.59
CA SER A 68 8.41 17.70 -13.78
C SER A 68 9.80 17.08 -13.56
N LEU A 69 10.30 16.42 -14.59
CA LEU A 69 11.66 15.91 -14.71
C LEU A 69 12.36 16.72 -15.81
N ARG A 70 13.64 17.02 -15.62
CA ARG A 70 14.51 17.47 -16.71
C ARG A 70 15.28 16.25 -17.20
N LEU A 71 15.09 15.89 -18.47
CA LEU A 71 15.83 14.82 -19.13
C LEU A 71 16.42 15.44 -20.40
N SER A 72 17.75 15.46 -20.49
CA SER A 72 18.47 16.08 -21.61
C SER A 72 17.95 17.51 -21.95
N GLU A 73 17.77 18.36 -20.94
CA GLU A 73 17.20 19.73 -21.03
C GLU A 73 15.71 19.84 -21.45
N ILE A 74 15.04 18.73 -21.76
CA ILE A 74 13.62 18.71 -22.10
C ILE A 74 12.79 18.50 -20.82
N PRO A 75 11.78 19.37 -20.55
CA PRO A 75 10.86 19.15 -19.44
C PRO A 75 9.88 18.02 -19.77
N VAL A 76 9.88 16.98 -18.94
CA VAL A 76 8.98 15.83 -19.05
C VAL A 76 8.12 15.72 -17.81
N ARG A 77 6.81 15.62 -17.98
CA ARG A 77 5.86 15.49 -16.87
C ARG A 77 5.34 14.07 -16.73
N ILE A 78 5.16 13.64 -15.48
CA ILE A 78 4.45 12.40 -15.19
C ILE A 78 2.98 12.57 -15.58
N ASN A 79 2.42 11.60 -16.29
CA ASN A 79 0.99 11.58 -16.55
C ASN A 79 0.24 11.07 -15.31
N GLY A 80 -0.26 11.99 -14.49
CA GLY A 80 -0.98 11.66 -13.25
C GLY A 80 -2.26 10.85 -13.46
N LYS A 81 -2.93 10.98 -14.61
CA LYS A 81 -4.12 10.20 -14.96
C LYS A 81 -3.74 8.75 -15.31
N ARG A 82 -2.70 8.56 -16.13
CA ARG A 82 -2.22 7.22 -16.52
C ARG A 82 -1.64 6.45 -15.33
N THR A 83 -1.02 7.14 -14.38
CA THR A 83 -0.36 6.52 -13.24
C THR A 83 -1.25 6.42 -12.00
N LEU A 84 -2.52 6.83 -12.11
CA LEU A 84 -3.45 7.00 -10.99
C LEU A 84 -3.57 5.76 -10.11
N GLU A 85 -3.88 4.60 -10.69
CA GLU A 85 -4.14 3.38 -9.92
C GLU A 85 -2.91 2.93 -9.13
N GLN A 86 -1.72 2.99 -9.75
CA GLN A 86 -0.49 2.65 -9.05
C GLN A 86 -0.16 3.66 -7.95
N ASN A 87 -0.34 4.96 -8.22
CA ASN A 87 -0.08 6.02 -7.25
C ASN A 87 -1.03 5.92 -6.04
N LEU A 88 -2.30 5.60 -6.29
CA LEU A 88 -3.31 5.34 -5.26
C LEU A 88 -2.89 4.14 -4.41
N ALA A 89 -2.59 3.01 -5.05
CA ALA A 89 -2.17 1.79 -4.37
C ALA A 89 -0.91 2.00 -3.52
N ASP A 90 0.10 2.73 -4.03
CA ASP A 90 1.32 3.03 -3.29
C ASP A 90 1.05 3.86 -2.03
N ASN A 91 0.16 4.87 -2.13
CA ASN A 91 -0.12 5.79 -1.03
C ASN A 91 -1.01 5.14 0.02
N VAL A 92 -2.08 4.49 -0.42
CA VAL A 92 -3.04 3.82 0.46
C VAL A 92 -2.39 2.59 1.10
N GLY A 93 -1.72 1.76 0.30
CA GLY A 93 -1.04 0.55 0.77
C GLY A 93 0.07 0.84 1.78
N LEU A 94 0.92 1.85 1.53
CA LEU A 94 1.96 2.24 2.49
C LEU A 94 1.37 2.67 3.83
N ARG A 95 0.30 3.47 3.81
CA ARG A 95 -0.38 3.93 5.04
C ARG A 95 -1.07 2.79 5.77
N MET A 96 -1.73 1.89 5.05
CA MET A 96 -2.35 0.70 5.63
C MET A 96 -1.32 -0.19 6.32
N ALA A 97 -0.21 -0.50 5.65
CA ALA A 97 0.85 -1.33 6.22
C ALA A 97 1.54 -0.66 7.41
N TYR A 98 1.77 0.65 7.35
CA TYR A 98 2.36 1.40 8.46
C TYR A 98 1.44 1.45 9.67
N ASN A 99 0.13 1.65 9.46
CA ASN A 99 -0.86 1.60 10.54
C ASN A 99 -0.96 0.20 11.15
N ALA A 100 -0.90 -0.86 10.34
CA ALA A 100 -0.90 -2.23 10.84
C ALA A 100 0.35 -2.53 11.67
N TYR A 101 1.52 -2.04 11.23
CA TYR A 101 2.76 -2.13 12.01
C TYR A 101 2.65 -1.39 13.33
N TRP A 102 2.13 -0.16 13.30
CA TRP A 102 1.95 0.65 14.50
C TRP A 102 1.01 -0.01 15.51
N LYS A 103 -0.12 -0.53 15.04
CA LYS A 103 -1.10 -1.25 15.86
C LYS A 103 -0.49 -2.49 16.52
N LEU A 104 0.29 -3.27 15.76
CA LEU A 104 1.03 -4.42 16.28
C LEU A 104 2.01 -4.02 17.40
N LEU A 105 2.68 -2.88 17.24
CA LEU A 105 3.59 -2.38 18.28
C LEU A 105 2.83 -2.01 19.56
N GLU A 106 1.69 -1.35 19.44
CA GLU A 106 0.88 -0.91 20.57
C GLU A 106 0.21 -2.07 21.32
N GLU A 107 -0.34 -3.05 20.60
CA GLU A 107 -1.19 -4.10 21.18
C GLU A 107 -0.40 -5.34 21.61
N ASP A 108 0.59 -5.76 20.83
CA ASP A 108 1.23 -7.08 20.99
C ASP A 108 2.70 -7.01 21.39
N CYS A 109 3.31 -5.81 21.37
CA CYS A 109 4.76 -5.68 21.55
C CYS A 109 5.17 -4.66 22.63
N ASP A 110 4.26 -4.13 23.45
CA ASP A 110 4.56 -3.11 24.46
C ASP A 110 5.36 -1.91 23.90
N ASN A 111 5.04 -1.50 22.67
CA ASN A 111 5.77 -0.48 21.91
C ASN A 111 7.25 -0.79 21.64
N ASN A 112 7.66 -2.06 21.68
CA ASN A 112 9.03 -2.50 21.41
C ASN A 112 9.37 -2.47 19.91
N ASP A 113 9.95 -1.35 19.47
CA ASP A 113 10.42 -1.12 18.11
C ASP A 113 11.83 -1.71 17.90
N THR A 114 11.89 -3.01 17.58
CA THR A 114 13.15 -3.74 17.39
C THR A 114 14.01 -3.12 16.29
N ARG A 115 15.28 -2.87 16.60
CA ARG A 115 16.29 -2.39 15.65
C ARG A 115 16.94 -3.56 14.91
N LEU A 116 17.63 -3.25 13.81
CA LEU A 116 18.44 -4.21 13.08
C LEU A 116 19.90 -4.02 13.47
N ASP A 117 20.55 -5.09 13.92
CA ASP A 117 21.97 -5.10 14.27
C ASP A 117 22.82 -4.57 13.10
N GLY A 118 23.77 -3.67 13.41
CA GLY A 118 24.60 -2.99 12.39
C GLY A 118 23.91 -1.81 11.71
N LEU A 119 22.62 -1.59 11.97
CA LEU A 119 21.85 -0.39 11.59
C LEU A 119 21.20 0.27 12.82
N ASP A 120 21.82 0.15 13.99
CA ASP A 120 21.28 0.56 15.30
C ASP A 120 20.92 2.05 15.41
N LYS A 121 21.45 2.87 14.50
CA LYS A 121 21.11 4.29 14.37
C LYS A 121 19.72 4.55 13.77
N PHE A 122 19.10 3.54 13.18
CA PHE A 122 17.76 3.62 12.62
C PHE A 122 16.74 2.96 13.55
N SER A 123 15.65 3.66 13.86
CA SER A 123 14.50 3.05 14.54
C SER A 123 13.79 2.05 13.63
N GLY A 124 13.05 1.10 14.19
CA GLY A 124 12.25 0.18 13.38
C GLY A 124 11.20 0.93 12.54
N LYS A 125 10.64 2.04 13.03
CA LYS A 125 9.81 2.94 12.20
C LYS A 125 10.54 3.50 10.98
N GLN A 126 11.83 3.84 11.09
CA GLN A 126 12.65 4.27 9.95
C GLN A 126 12.99 3.08 9.03
N LEU A 127 13.30 1.92 9.61
CA LEU A 127 13.58 0.68 8.88
C LEU A 127 12.37 0.21 8.06
N PHE A 128 11.14 0.44 8.52
CA PHE A 128 9.92 0.20 7.75
C PHE A 128 9.94 0.94 6.41
N PHE A 129 10.25 2.25 6.43
CA PHE A 129 10.31 3.05 5.21
C PHE A 129 11.47 2.67 4.32
N LEU A 130 12.60 2.30 4.91
CA LEU A 130 13.75 1.79 4.18
C LEU A 130 13.40 0.48 3.46
N ALA A 131 12.76 -0.47 4.15
CA ALA A 131 12.34 -1.74 3.57
C ALA A 131 11.37 -1.56 2.39
N ASN A 132 10.38 -0.67 2.53
CA ASN A 132 9.49 -0.32 1.41
C ASN A 132 10.27 0.29 0.22
N ALA A 133 11.19 1.21 0.50
CA ALA A 133 12.00 1.86 -0.53
C ALA A 133 12.88 0.86 -1.31
N MET A 134 13.51 -0.09 -0.59
CA MET A 134 14.38 -1.10 -1.17
C MET A 134 13.68 -1.98 -2.20
N GLN A 135 12.37 -2.24 -2.05
CA GLN A 135 11.60 -3.00 -3.02
C GLN A 135 11.45 -2.33 -4.38
N LEU A 136 11.62 -1.02 -4.42
CA LEU A 136 11.45 -0.18 -5.60
C LEU A 136 12.79 0.39 -6.09
N CYS A 137 13.91 0.04 -5.47
CA CYS A 137 15.23 0.46 -5.93
C CYS A 137 15.50 -0.04 -7.35
N LYS A 138 15.49 0.91 -8.30
CA LYS A 138 15.86 0.68 -9.69
C LYS A 138 16.43 1.96 -10.28
N LEU A 139 17.50 1.82 -11.03
CA LEU A 139 18.10 2.91 -11.82
C LEU A 139 17.74 2.70 -13.29
N TRP A 140 17.43 3.81 -13.96
CA TRP A 140 17.18 3.88 -15.39
C TRP A 140 18.07 4.96 -15.96
N ASN A 141 18.64 4.73 -17.14
CA ASN A 141 19.25 5.81 -17.92
C ASN A 141 18.15 6.75 -18.47
N GLU A 142 18.55 7.87 -19.06
CA GLU A 142 17.59 8.90 -19.53
C GLU A 142 16.64 8.35 -20.60
N ASP A 143 17.14 7.62 -21.59
CA ASP A 143 16.33 7.04 -22.67
C ASP A 143 15.32 6.02 -22.15
N GLU A 144 15.74 5.16 -21.23
CA GLU A 144 14.86 4.21 -20.55
C GLU A 144 13.77 4.94 -19.76
N LEU A 145 14.15 5.96 -18.99
CA LEU A 145 13.23 6.74 -18.19
C LEU A 145 12.22 7.48 -19.08
N LEU A 146 12.64 8.05 -20.22
CA LEU A 146 11.75 8.67 -21.20
C LEU A 146 10.72 7.67 -21.74
N LYS A 147 11.18 6.50 -22.22
CA LYS A 147 10.30 5.44 -22.70
C LYS A 147 9.35 4.96 -21.60
N LYS A 148 9.86 4.76 -20.37
CA LYS A 148 9.05 4.32 -19.24
C LYS A 148 8.02 5.36 -18.84
N ILE A 149 8.39 6.64 -18.76
CA ILE A 149 7.43 7.70 -18.48
C ILE A 149 6.36 7.73 -19.57
N ALA A 150 6.72 7.57 -20.84
CA ALA A 150 5.80 7.63 -21.97
C ALA A 150 4.80 6.46 -22.03
N PHE A 151 5.17 5.25 -21.57
CA PHE A 151 4.35 4.05 -21.77
C PHE A 151 3.89 3.34 -20.48
N LEU A 152 4.55 3.52 -19.33
CA LEU A 152 4.16 2.82 -18.11
C LEU A 152 2.91 3.42 -17.45
N SER A 153 2.15 2.53 -16.81
CA SER A 153 1.05 2.83 -15.88
C SER A 153 1.53 3.12 -14.45
N SER A 154 2.83 3.22 -14.22
CA SER A 154 3.41 3.51 -12.90
C SER A 154 4.36 4.70 -12.95
N SER A 155 4.31 5.56 -11.94
CA SER A 155 5.32 6.62 -11.74
C SER A 155 6.73 6.03 -11.56
N PRO A 156 7.80 6.78 -11.88
CA PRO A 156 9.16 6.31 -11.61
C PRO A 156 9.38 6.00 -10.13
N PRO A 157 10.20 4.99 -9.76
CA PRO A 157 10.29 4.49 -8.40
C PRO A 157 10.61 5.56 -7.34
N LYS A 158 11.51 6.50 -7.66
CA LYS A 158 11.84 7.65 -6.80
C LYS A 158 10.59 8.41 -6.35
N TYR A 159 9.62 8.61 -7.24
CA TYR A 159 8.40 9.36 -6.93
C TYR A 159 7.37 8.50 -6.20
N ARG A 160 7.27 7.21 -6.53
CA ARG A 160 6.42 6.25 -5.81
C ARG A 160 6.76 6.21 -4.32
N ILE A 161 8.04 6.20 -3.97
CA ILE A 161 8.51 6.21 -2.58
C ILE A 161 8.35 7.59 -1.94
N ASN A 162 8.93 8.62 -2.55
CA ASN A 162 9.07 9.92 -1.89
C ASN A 162 7.75 10.67 -1.74
N VAL A 163 6.86 10.58 -2.73
CA VAL A 163 5.55 11.24 -2.68
C VAL A 163 4.67 10.57 -1.62
N ALA A 164 4.64 9.23 -1.58
CA ALA A 164 3.89 8.48 -0.58
C ALA A 164 4.41 8.72 0.84
N ARG A 165 5.74 8.71 1.04
CA ARG A 165 6.35 8.96 2.35
C ARG A 165 6.10 10.36 2.88
N LYS A 166 6.25 11.41 2.04
CA LYS A 166 6.11 12.82 2.47
C LYS A 166 4.75 13.11 3.13
N LYS A 167 3.69 12.42 2.72
CA LYS A 167 2.32 12.63 3.24
C LYS A 167 1.97 11.83 4.50
N LEU A 168 2.85 10.96 4.99
CA LEU A 168 2.66 10.33 6.31
C LEU A 168 2.90 11.31 7.47
N GLY A 169 3.68 12.38 7.27
CA GLY A 169 4.01 13.37 8.30
C GLY A 169 3.30 14.74 8.19
N ARG A 170 2.61 15.04 7.09
CA ARG A 170 1.84 16.29 6.93
C ARG A 170 0.49 16.02 6.26
N ILE A 171 -0.57 16.31 7.01
CA ILE A 171 -1.96 16.36 6.60
C ILE A 171 -2.10 17.51 5.62
N PHE A 172 -2.44 17.28 4.35
CA PHE A 172 -3.28 18.17 3.52
C PHE A 172 -3.53 17.50 2.16
N CYS A 173 -4.76 17.67 1.65
CA CYS A 173 -5.45 17.09 0.48
C CYS A 173 -6.30 15.81 0.69
N CYS A 174 -5.89 14.77 1.42
CA CYS A 174 -6.59 13.46 1.37
C CYS A 174 -6.94 12.82 2.73
N ILE A 175 -7.61 13.53 3.64
CA ILE A 175 -8.42 12.87 4.68
C ILE A 175 -9.89 12.99 4.30
N GLN A 176 -10.48 11.82 4.07
CA GLN A 176 -11.85 11.35 4.34
C GLN A 176 -12.08 9.99 3.67
N LEU A 177 -11.15 9.53 2.82
CA LEU A 177 -11.05 8.12 2.49
C LEU A 177 -10.70 7.27 3.73
N HIS A 178 -9.88 7.71 4.68
CA HIS A 178 -9.34 6.80 5.71
C HIS A 178 -10.36 6.21 6.70
N GLN A 179 -11.28 6.99 7.29
CA GLN A 179 -12.28 6.46 8.23
C GLN A 179 -13.28 5.56 7.50
N LYS A 180 -13.91 6.06 6.44
CA LYS A 180 -14.89 5.28 5.66
C LYS A 180 -14.28 4.15 4.85
N PHE A 181 -13.07 4.26 4.31
CA PHE A 181 -12.38 3.15 3.62
C PHE A 181 -11.85 2.11 4.60
N SER A 182 -11.40 2.50 5.81
CA SER A 182 -11.03 1.54 6.86
C SER A 182 -12.26 0.85 7.45
N GLU A 183 -13.39 1.56 7.58
CA GLU A 183 -14.69 0.99 7.99
C GLU A 183 -15.31 0.14 6.87
N ASN A 184 -15.31 0.61 5.62
CA ASN A 184 -15.77 -0.15 4.46
C ASN A 184 -14.87 -1.36 4.18
N MET A 185 -13.54 -1.25 4.31
CA MET A 185 -12.67 -2.43 4.26
C MET A 185 -12.88 -3.33 5.46
N ARG A 186 -13.06 -2.82 6.69
CA ARG A 186 -13.43 -3.67 7.83
C ARG A 186 -14.75 -4.38 7.58
N ASN A 187 -15.76 -3.70 7.06
CA ASN A 187 -17.06 -4.28 6.73
C ASN A 187 -16.95 -5.30 5.57
N VAL A 188 -16.19 -5.00 4.51
CA VAL A 188 -15.96 -5.93 3.39
C VAL A 188 -15.13 -7.13 3.87
N VAL A 189 -14.10 -6.94 4.68
CA VAL A 189 -13.27 -8.01 5.24
C VAL A 189 -14.05 -8.87 6.24
N ASN A 190 -14.87 -8.26 7.08
CA ASN A 190 -15.72 -8.97 8.04
C ASN A 190 -16.86 -9.75 7.35
N ASN A 191 -17.31 -9.28 6.18
CA ASN A 191 -18.33 -9.95 5.36
C ASN A 191 -17.74 -10.80 4.21
N LEU A 192 -16.41 -10.88 4.06
CA LEU A 192 -15.74 -11.75 3.08
C LEU A 192 -16.26 -13.20 3.12
N PRO A 193 -16.62 -13.82 4.26
CA PRO A 193 -17.21 -15.16 4.26
C PRO A 193 -18.53 -15.26 3.48
N GLN A 194 -19.31 -14.17 3.44
CA GLN A 194 -20.58 -14.09 2.72
C GLN A 194 -20.38 -13.77 1.22
N TYR A 195 -19.36 -12.96 0.88
CA TYR A 195 -18.98 -12.60 -0.49
C TYR A 195 -18.04 -13.63 -1.17
N ALA A 196 -17.36 -14.48 -0.41
CA ALA A 196 -16.42 -15.51 -0.89
C ALA A 196 -17.12 -16.79 -1.42
N ARG A 197 -18.28 -16.66 -2.08
CA ARG A 197 -18.80 -17.72 -2.97
C ARG A 197 -18.00 -17.83 -4.28
N ASN A 198 -16.86 -17.15 -4.39
CA ASN A 198 -15.96 -17.25 -5.52
C ASN A 198 -14.82 -18.25 -5.21
N ARG A 199 -14.90 -19.44 -5.79
CA ARG A 199 -14.03 -20.61 -5.52
C ARG A 199 -12.51 -20.38 -5.75
N ARG A 200 -12.10 -19.22 -6.28
CA ARG A 200 -10.68 -18.86 -6.47
C ARG A 200 -10.05 -18.17 -5.27
N LEU A 201 -10.75 -17.29 -4.57
CA LEU A 201 -10.22 -16.62 -3.37
C LEU A 201 -10.18 -17.55 -2.15
N ALA A 202 -11.22 -18.39 -2.02
CA ALA A 202 -11.27 -19.42 -0.98
C ALA A 202 -10.06 -20.37 -1.06
N LYS A 203 -9.65 -20.80 -2.27
CA LYS A 203 -8.47 -21.68 -2.44
C LYS A 203 -7.14 -21.05 -2.05
N CYS A 204 -6.99 -19.72 -2.10
CA CYS A 204 -5.78 -19.04 -1.62
C CYS A 204 -5.78 -18.85 -0.10
N ILE A 205 -6.96 -18.79 0.53
CA ILE A 205 -7.10 -18.63 1.98
C ILE A 205 -7.09 -20.00 2.69
N THR A 206 -7.71 -21.02 2.11
CA THR A 206 -7.77 -22.39 2.67
C THR A 206 -6.55 -23.26 2.33
N SER A 207 -5.66 -22.82 1.44
CA SER A 207 -4.36 -23.49 1.23
C SER A 207 -3.30 -23.10 2.27
N ALA A 208 -3.58 -22.10 3.10
CA ALA A 208 -2.90 -21.89 4.37
C ALA A 208 -3.57 -22.76 5.45
N GLY A 209 -3.32 -24.07 5.40
CA GLY A 209 -3.76 -25.03 6.42
C GLY A 209 -3.11 -24.80 7.79
N PRO A 210 -3.68 -25.38 8.86
CA PRO A 210 -3.44 -24.99 10.24
C PRO A 210 -2.14 -25.60 10.78
N ALA A 211 -1.25 -24.76 11.29
CA ALA A 211 -0.11 -25.21 12.09
C ALA A 211 0.18 -24.20 13.21
N LEU A 212 -0.74 -24.14 14.18
CA LEU A 212 -0.39 -23.79 15.54
C LEU A 212 -0.74 -25.01 16.39
N PRO A 213 0.24 -25.80 16.86
CA PRO A 213 0.02 -26.64 18.01
C PRO A 213 -0.01 -25.72 19.24
N THR A 214 -1.18 -25.67 19.88
CA THR A 214 -1.30 -25.38 21.30
C THR A 214 -0.49 -26.42 22.08
N SER A 215 0.68 -26.03 22.58
CA SER A 215 1.30 -26.72 23.71
C SER A 215 1.98 -25.72 24.63
N THR A 216 1.32 -25.49 25.77
CA THR A 216 1.90 -25.16 27.07
C THR A 216 3.38 -25.52 27.21
N TYR A 217 4.23 -24.52 27.46
CA TYR A 217 5.49 -24.73 28.16
C TYR A 217 5.45 -23.94 29.46
N LYS A 218 5.34 -24.70 30.56
CA LYS A 218 5.61 -24.24 31.91
C LYS A 218 7.11 -23.96 32.04
N ILE A 219 7.39 -22.90 32.78
CA ILE A 219 8.69 -22.45 33.22
C ILE A 219 9.32 -23.51 34.14
N GLN A 220 10.54 -23.95 33.82
CA GLN A 220 11.64 -24.23 34.75
C GLN A 220 12.97 -24.18 33.99
#